data_AF-A0A817PNI5-F1
#
_entry.id   AF-A0A817PNI5-F1
#
_cell.length_a   1.000
_cell.length_b   1.000
_cell.length_c   1.000
_cell.angle_alpha   90.00
_cell.angle_beta   90.00
_cell.angle_gamma   90.00
#
_symmetry.space_group_name_H-M   'P 1'
#
loop_
_entity.id
_entity.type
_entity.pdbx_description
1 polymer ?
#
loop_
_entity_poly.entity_id
_entity_poly.type
_entity_poly.pdbx_seq_one_letter_code
_entity_poly.pdbx_strand_id
1 'polypeptide(L)'
;MDAAIEQYAPTETHNDTPTVSLSLPYSIHPSCLHMQVRSGSKAKNLVQFAIRKLAPSDQNSTHIEQITWNAFGDGISKAIACAEMMKRRSTVDFYEYVQIGYKRIEQIWQPVNLDVELDTLKVNKDIPAICILLSKIPLPNLTAGEN
;
A
#
# COMPACT_ATOMS: atom_id res chain seq x y z
N MET A 1 -19.89 -19.75 11.35
CA MET A 1 -19.06 -18.75 12.05
C MET A 1 -19.05 -19.21 13.50
N ASP A 2 -17.88 -19.48 14.08
CA ASP A 2 -17.79 -20.12 15.41
C ASP A 2 -18.41 -19.24 16.49
N ALA A 3 -19.34 -19.81 17.26
CA ALA A 3 -20.02 -19.12 18.37
C ALA A 3 -19.05 -18.60 19.46
N ALA A 4 -17.82 -19.13 19.51
CA ALA A 4 -16.77 -18.65 20.41
C ALA A 4 -16.19 -17.27 20.01
N ILE A 5 -16.25 -16.90 18.73
CA ILE A 5 -15.66 -15.64 18.23
C ILE A 5 -16.57 -14.44 18.54
N GLU A 6 -17.89 -14.66 18.70
CA GLU A 6 -18.85 -13.60 19.01
C GLU A 6 -18.63 -12.95 20.39
N GLN A 7 -17.85 -13.59 21.27
CA GLN A 7 -17.50 -13.08 22.59
C GLN A 7 -16.31 -12.11 22.58
N TYR A 8 -15.75 -11.80 21.40
CA TYR A 8 -14.54 -10.99 21.26
C TYR A 8 -14.74 -9.80 20.31
N ALA A 9 -14.22 -8.63 20.69
CA ALA A 9 -14.19 -7.44 19.85
C ALA A 9 -12.76 -7.07 19.45
N PRO A 10 -12.51 -6.73 18.17
CA PRO A 10 -11.20 -6.31 17.72
C PRO A 10 -10.79 -4.98 18.37
N THR A 11 -9.55 -4.90 18.83
CA THR A 11 -8.89 -3.68 19.34
C THR A 11 -7.73 -3.26 18.43
N GLU A 12 -6.93 -2.27 18.85
CA GLU A 12 -5.83 -1.71 18.06
C GLU A 12 -4.86 -2.79 17.54
N THR A 13 -4.33 -2.57 16.34
CA THR A 13 -3.37 -3.46 15.67
C THR A 13 -1.97 -3.28 16.25
N HIS A 14 -1.39 -4.35 16.82
CA HIS A 14 -0.12 -4.28 17.56
C HIS A 14 1.12 -4.26 16.66
N ASN A 15 1.00 -4.59 15.36
CA ASN A 15 2.13 -4.66 14.44
C ASN A 15 1.81 -4.04 13.07
N ASP A 16 1.70 -2.71 13.03
CA ASP A 16 1.74 -1.96 11.76
C ASP A 16 3.18 -1.86 11.26
N THR A 17 3.74 -2.93 10.68
CA THR A 17 4.89 -2.71 9.79
C THR A 17 4.44 -1.72 8.73
N PRO A 18 5.05 -0.53 8.57
CA PRO A 18 4.45 0.56 7.79
C PRO A 18 4.38 0.25 6.30
N THR A 19 5.10 -0.77 5.84
CA THR A 19 5.37 -1.05 4.43
C THR A 19 4.57 -2.26 3.94
N VAL A 20 4.05 -2.15 2.72
CA VAL A 20 3.55 -3.27 1.93
C VAL A 20 4.78 -3.92 1.29
N SER A 21 5.19 -5.11 1.75
CA SER A 21 6.23 -5.90 1.07
C SER A 21 5.56 -6.84 0.07
N LEU A 22 4.98 -6.30 -1.00
CA LEU A 22 4.60 -7.13 -2.15
C LEU A 22 5.88 -7.40 -2.95
N SER A 23 6.21 -8.67 -3.15
CA SER A 23 7.34 -9.07 -3.99
C SER A 23 6.99 -8.78 -5.44
N LEU A 24 7.57 -7.72 -6.00
CA LEU A 24 7.43 -7.41 -7.42
C LEU A 24 8.21 -8.46 -8.24
N PRO A 25 7.74 -8.79 -9.46
CA PRO A 25 8.41 -9.76 -10.33
C PRO A 25 9.73 -9.24 -10.94
N TYR A 26 10.12 -7.99 -10.64
CA TYR A 26 11.39 -7.39 -11.06
C TYR A 26 11.91 -6.41 -10.00
N SER A 27 13.21 -6.11 -10.10
CA SER A 27 13.87 -5.15 -9.23
C SER A 27 13.37 -3.72 -9.48
N ILE A 28 12.98 -3.05 -8.40
CA ILE A 28 12.60 -1.63 -8.43
C ILE A 28 13.84 -0.77 -8.72
N HIS A 29 13.67 0.30 -9.48
CA HIS A 29 14.74 1.26 -9.73
C HIS A 29 15.24 1.87 -8.40
N PRO A 30 16.57 2.05 -8.19
CA PRO A 30 17.11 2.57 -6.93
C PRO A 30 16.59 3.94 -6.52
N SER A 31 16.15 4.74 -7.50
CA SER A 31 15.57 6.07 -7.25
C SER A 31 14.07 6.04 -6.93
N CYS A 32 13.44 4.87 -6.78
CA CYS A 32 12.00 4.78 -6.65
C CYS A 32 11.51 5.47 -5.37
N LEU A 33 10.51 6.33 -5.52
CA LEU A 33 9.83 6.94 -4.40
C LEU A 33 8.68 6.04 -3.92
N HIS A 34 8.79 5.55 -2.68
CA HIS A 34 7.75 4.72 -2.07
C HIS A 34 6.71 5.56 -1.32
N MET A 35 5.48 5.60 -1.86
CA MET A 35 4.36 6.34 -1.30
C MET A 35 3.39 5.40 -0.59
N GLN A 36 3.40 5.39 0.75
CA GLN A 36 2.42 4.65 1.53
C GLN A 36 1.14 5.49 1.74
N VAL A 37 0.01 4.94 1.33
CA VAL A 37 -1.31 5.53 1.49
C VAL A 37 -2.06 4.80 2.60
N ARG A 38 -2.63 5.58 3.53
CA ARG A 38 -3.43 5.11 4.67
C ARG A 38 -4.81 5.77 4.68
N SER A 39 -5.72 5.27 5.51
CA SER A 39 -7.06 5.86 5.73
C SER A 39 -6.99 7.34 6.16
N GLY A 40 -5.99 7.73 6.94
CA GLY A 40 -5.75 9.13 7.35
C GLY A 40 -5.04 10.02 6.31
N SER A 41 -4.45 9.45 5.25
CA SER A 41 -3.65 10.22 4.29
C SER A 41 -4.48 11.26 3.53
N LYS A 42 -3.92 12.46 3.34
CA LYS A 42 -4.51 13.54 2.54
C LYS A 42 -4.05 13.42 1.09
N ALA A 43 -4.91 12.88 0.23
CA ALA A 43 -4.59 12.55 -1.17
C ALA A 43 -3.94 13.73 -1.95
N LYS A 44 -4.50 14.94 -1.82
CA LYS A 44 -3.95 16.15 -2.46
C LYS A 44 -2.47 16.39 -2.11
N ASN A 45 -2.12 16.26 -0.83
CA ASN A 45 -0.76 16.50 -0.35
C ASN A 45 0.21 15.45 -0.90
N LEU A 46 -0.20 14.18 -0.88
CA LEU A 46 0.62 13.09 -1.42
C LEU A 46 0.85 13.24 -2.92
N VAL A 47 -0.20 13.50 -3.69
CA VAL A 47 -0.11 13.67 -5.15
C VAL A 47 0.78 14.88 -5.49
N GLN A 48 0.61 16.01 -4.81
CA GLN A 48 1.44 17.19 -5.06
C GLN A 48 2.91 16.96 -4.68
N PHE A 49 3.17 16.21 -3.61
CA PHE A 49 4.52 15.81 -3.24
C PHE A 49 5.15 14.90 -4.30
N ALA A 50 4.44 13.87 -4.74
CA ALA A 50 4.90 12.93 -5.76
C ALA A 50 5.22 13.62 -7.09
N ILE A 51 4.33 14.49 -7.58
CA ILE A 51 4.55 15.25 -8.83
C ILE A 51 5.78 16.15 -8.73
N ARG A 52 5.97 16.87 -7.61
CA ARG A 52 7.15 17.73 -7.41
C ARG A 52 8.45 16.95 -7.38
N LYS A 53 8.44 15.74 -6.81
CA LYS A 53 9.62 14.86 -6.79
C LYS A 53 9.92 14.24 -8.15
N LEU A 54 8.90 14.05 -8.97
CA LEU A 54 9.05 13.54 -10.33
C LEU A 54 9.42 14.62 -11.35
N ALA A 55 9.14 15.89 -11.06
CA ALA A 55 9.49 17.00 -11.94
C ALA A 55 11.02 17.02 -12.20
N PRO A 56 11.46 17.43 -13.40
CA PRO A 56 12.88 17.66 -13.67
C PRO A 56 13.41 18.65 -12.63
N SER A 57 14.46 18.26 -11.93
CA SER A 57 15.11 19.10 -10.94
C SER A 57 16.51 19.45 -11.43
N ASP A 58 16.99 20.66 -11.10
CA ASP A 58 18.33 21.12 -11.45
C ASP A 58 19.42 20.13 -10.99
N GLN A 59 20.60 20.27 -11.58
CA GLN A 59 21.77 19.37 -11.61
C GLN A 59 22.22 18.71 -10.27
N ASN A 60 21.63 19.06 -9.12
CA ASN A 60 21.96 18.56 -7.79
C ASN A 60 20.84 17.79 -7.06
N SER A 61 19.71 17.50 -7.70
CA SER A 61 18.60 16.76 -7.08
C SER A 61 18.46 15.35 -7.64
N THR A 62 18.23 14.37 -6.75
CA THR A 62 17.96 12.96 -7.09
C THR A 62 16.82 12.85 -8.09
N HIS A 63 17.13 12.38 -9.30
CA HIS A 63 16.16 12.15 -10.35
C HIS A 63 15.28 10.94 -10.00
N ILE A 64 13.97 11.15 -9.87
CA ILE A 64 13.02 10.07 -9.58
C ILE A 64 12.45 9.54 -10.90
N GLU A 65 12.75 8.27 -11.21
CA GLU A 65 12.24 7.56 -12.40
C GLU A 65 10.96 6.75 -12.13
N GLN A 66 10.71 6.43 -10.86
CA GLN A 66 9.68 5.49 -10.43
C GLN A 66 9.00 5.94 -9.15
N ILE A 67 7.69 5.68 -9.05
CA ILE A 67 6.90 5.91 -7.85
C ILE A 67 6.00 4.70 -7.61
N THR A 68 5.99 4.17 -6.39
CA THR A 68 5.01 3.15 -5.97
C THR A 68 3.95 3.75 -5.06
N TRP A 69 2.67 3.57 -5.38
CA TRP A 69 1.54 3.83 -4.49
C TRP A 69 1.14 2.53 -3.79
N ASN A 70 1.41 2.45 -2.49
CA ASN A 70 1.19 1.26 -1.67
C ASN A 70 0.04 1.49 -0.70
N ALA A 71 -0.87 0.53 -0.59
CA ALA A 71 -1.95 0.55 0.40
C ALA A 71 -2.42 -0.84 0.79
N PHE A 72 -3.14 -0.90 1.90
CA PHE A 72 -3.82 -2.10 2.37
C PHE A 72 -5.14 -1.70 3.05
N GLY A 73 -6.09 -2.65 3.08
CA GLY A 73 -7.43 -2.43 3.62
C GLY A 73 -8.09 -1.17 3.04
N ASP A 74 -8.64 -0.33 3.91
CA ASP A 74 -9.41 0.87 3.54
C ASP A 74 -8.58 1.95 2.81
N GLY A 75 -7.25 1.81 2.76
CA GLY A 75 -6.37 2.70 2.01
C GLY A 75 -6.37 2.46 0.49
N ILE A 76 -6.83 1.29 0.03
CA ILE A 76 -6.66 0.82 -1.36
C ILE A 76 -7.30 1.77 -2.37
N SER A 77 -8.60 2.09 -2.22
CA SER A 77 -9.31 2.97 -3.14
C SER A 77 -8.66 4.35 -3.24
N LYS A 78 -8.06 4.82 -2.13
CA LYS A 78 -7.33 6.09 -2.11
C LYS A 78 -6.00 6.00 -2.84
N ALA A 79 -5.27 4.88 -2.75
CA ALA A 79 -4.03 4.69 -3.51
C ALA A 79 -4.29 4.71 -5.03
N ILE A 80 -5.34 4.02 -5.47
CA ILE A 80 -5.80 4.07 -6.87
C ILE A 80 -6.11 5.51 -7.27
N ALA A 81 -6.92 6.22 -6.48
CA ALA A 81 -7.24 7.62 -6.75
C ALA A 81 -6.00 8.52 -6.82
N CYS A 82 -5.02 8.34 -5.92
CA CYS A 82 -3.76 9.07 -5.96
C CYS A 82 -2.97 8.81 -7.25
N ALA A 83 -2.85 7.55 -7.68
CA ALA A 83 -2.18 7.17 -8.92
C ALA A 83 -2.89 7.82 -10.13
N GLU A 84 -4.21 7.70 -10.23
CA GLU A 84 -5.00 8.28 -11.33
C GLU A 84 -4.97 9.81 -11.34
N MET A 85 -4.98 10.45 -10.17
CA MET A 85 -4.83 11.90 -10.08
C MET A 85 -3.44 12.37 -10.47
N MET A 86 -2.40 11.58 -10.14
CA MET A 86 -1.04 11.87 -10.51
C MET A 86 -0.85 11.77 -12.02
N LYS A 87 -1.30 10.68 -12.66
CA LYS A 87 -1.26 10.49 -14.12
C LYS A 87 -1.92 11.67 -14.85
N ARG A 88 -3.13 12.05 -14.42
CA ARG A 88 -3.87 13.19 -15.02
C ARG A 88 -3.20 14.56 -14.87
N ARG A 89 -2.40 14.77 -13.82
CA ARG A 89 -1.76 16.06 -13.51
C ARG A 89 -0.32 16.14 -13.98
N SER A 90 0.27 15.01 -14.35
CA SER A 90 1.62 14.96 -14.93
C SER A 90 1.53 15.16 -16.44
N THR A 91 2.59 15.72 -17.02
CA THR A 91 2.77 15.80 -18.47
C THR A 91 3.56 14.62 -19.04
N VAL A 92 3.86 13.63 -18.19
CA VAL A 92 4.68 12.47 -18.53
C VAL A 92 3.78 11.26 -18.72
N ASP A 93 4.04 10.49 -19.77
CA ASP A 93 3.43 9.17 -19.96
C ASP A 93 4.14 8.14 -19.09
N PHE A 94 3.37 7.29 -18.43
CA PHE A 94 3.90 6.28 -17.52
C PHE A 94 3.70 4.87 -18.05
N TYR A 95 4.71 4.04 -17.88
CA TYR A 95 4.54 2.60 -17.79
C TYR A 95 3.97 2.28 -16.42
N GLU A 96 2.94 1.43 -16.38
CA GLU A 96 2.24 1.07 -15.15
C GLU A 96 2.34 -0.43 -14.89
N TYR A 97 2.52 -0.79 -13.62
CA TYR A 97 2.36 -2.15 -13.14
C TYR A 97 1.56 -2.14 -11.83
N VAL A 98 0.55 -3.00 -11.74
CA VAL A 98 -0.29 -3.14 -10.56
C VAL A 98 -0.15 -4.56 -10.01
N GLN A 99 0.21 -4.66 -8.74
CA GLN A 99 0.20 -5.91 -8.00
C GLN A 99 -0.81 -5.83 -6.87
N ILE A 100 -1.67 -6.85 -6.82
CA ILE A 100 -2.60 -7.09 -5.71
C ILE A 100 -2.07 -8.29 -4.93
N GLY A 101 -2.25 -8.27 -3.62
CA GLY A 101 -1.94 -9.41 -2.78
C GLY A 101 -2.58 -9.25 -1.40
N TYR A 102 -1.97 -9.90 -0.42
CA TYR A 102 -2.41 -9.84 0.95
C TYR A 102 -1.28 -9.39 1.86
N LYS A 103 -1.66 -8.70 2.93
CA LYS A 103 -0.79 -8.38 4.05
C LYS A 103 -1.36 -9.06 5.29
N ARG A 104 -0.53 -9.85 5.96
CA ARG A 104 -0.88 -10.38 7.27
C ARG A 104 -0.74 -9.28 8.32
N ILE A 105 -1.79 -9.11 9.11
CA ILE A 105 -1.82 -8.24 10.28
C ILE A 105 -2.14 -9.06 11.52
N GLU A 106 -1.61 -8.62 12.66
CA GLU A 106 -1.95 -9.16 13.97
C GLU A 106 -2.92 -8.19 14.64
N GLN A 107 -4.06 -8.72 15.09
CA GLN A 107 -5.08 -7.99 15.83
C GLN A 107 -5.21 -8.57 17.23
N ILE A 108 -5.30 -7.70 18.22
CA ILE A 108 -5.63 -8.07 19.59
C ILE A 108 -7.15 -7.95 19.74
N TRP A 109 -7.82 -8.99 20.19
CA TRP A 109 -9.27 -8.97 20.40
C TRP A 109 -9.54 -9.15 21.89
N GLN A 110 -10.32 -8.22 22.46
CA GLN A 110 -10.67 -8.24 23.88
C GLN A 110 -12.03 -8.91 24.08
N PRO A 111 -12.24 -9.64 25.19
CA PRO A 111 -13.56 -10.16 25.54
C PRO A 111 -14.59 -9.03 25.63
N VAL A 112 -15.78 -9.26 25.08
CA VAL A 112 -16.91 -8.32 25.09
C VAL A 112 -17.60 -8.33 26.46
N ASN A 113 -17.70 -9.51 27.08
CA ASN A 113 -18.29 -9.65 28.41
C ASN A 113 -17.18 -9.77 29.46
N LEU A 114 -17.08 -8.76 30.33
CA LEU A 114 -16.08 -8.70 31.40
C LEU A 114 -16.47 -9.56 32.63
N ASP A 115 -17.72 -10.03 32.71
CA ASP A 115 -18.21 -10.91 33.79
C ASP A 115 -17.76 -12.37 33.58
N VAL A 116 -17.20 -12.68 32.41
CA VAL A 116 -16.59 -13.97 32.08
C VAL A 116 -15.08 -13.77 32.02
N GLU A 117 -14.33 -14.52 32.82
CA GLU A 117 -12.87 -14.48 32.83
C GLU A 117 -12.34 -15.17 31.56
N LEU A 118 -12.19 -14.39 30.49
CA LEU A 118 -11.66 -14.81 29.21
C LEU A 118 -10.33 -14.11 28.92
N ASP A 119 -9.39 -14.86 28.37
CA ASP A 119 -8.10 -14.31 27.94
C ASP A 119 -8.25 -13.49 26.66
N THR A 120 -7.37 -12.50 26.49
CA THR A 120 -7.22 -11.75 25.25
C THR A 120 -6.81 -12.66 24.08
N LEU A 121 -7.46 -12.51 22.94
CA LEU A 121 -7.19 -13.31 21.74
C LEU A 121 -6.25 -12.59 20.77
N LYS A 122 -5.22 -13.29 20.29
CA LYS A 122 -4.37 -12.83 19.17
C LYS A 122 -4.86 -13.44 17.86
N VAL A 123 -5.29 -12.60 16.93
CA VAL A 123 -5.82 -13.02 15.64
C VAL A 123 -4.90 -12.55 14.51
N ASN A 124 -4.47 -13.49 13.68
CA ASN A 124 -3.78 -13.19 12.42
C ASN A 124 -4.80 -13.08 11.29
N LYS A 125 -4.84 -11.93 10.62
CA LYS A 125 -5.76 -11.67 9.52
C LYS A 125 -5.01 -11.26 8.27
N ASP A 126 -5.40 -11.84 7.15
CA ASP A 126 -4.94 -11.37 5.84
C ASP A 126 -5.88 -10.29 5.34
N ILE A 127 -5.35 -9.10 5.13
CA ILE A 127 -6.07 -7.98 4.53
C ILE A 127 -5.57 -7.75 3.11
N PRO A 128 -6.45 -7.31 2.18
CA PRO A 128 -6.02 -7.02 0.83
C PRO A 128 -4.97 -5.90 0.84
N ALA A 129 -4.02 -5.99 -0.08
CA ALA A 129 -2.97 -5.02 -0.30
C ALA A 129 -2.78 -4.75 -1.80
N ILE A 130 -2.35 -3.54 -2.13
CA ILE A 130 -2.06 -3.11 -3.51
C ILE A 130 -0.73 -2.36 -3.55
N CYS A 131 0.01 -2.56 -4.64
CA CYS A 131 1.14 -1.76 -5.07
C CYS A 131 0.89 -1.34 -6.52
N ILE A 132 0.89 -0.02 -6.78
CA ILE A 132 0.81 0.54 -8.13
C ILE A 132 2.14 1.22 -8.42
N LEU A 133 2.94 0.65 -9.31
CA LEU A 133 4.16 1.27 -9.81
C LEU A 133 3.84 2.11 -11.05
N LEU A 134 4.28 3.37 -11.02
CA LEU A 134 4.34 4.25 -12.19
C LEU A 134 5.81 4.53 -12.51
N SER A 135 6.20 4.31 -13.76
CA SER A 135 7.58 4.47 -14.23
C SER A 135 7.68 5.32 -15.49
N LYS A 136 8.69 6.20 -15.55
CA LYS A 136 9.06 6.93 -16.78
C LYS A 136 9.86 6.09 -17.76
N ILE A 137 10.57 5.09 -17.24
CA ILE A 137 11.36 4.16 -18.03
C ILE A 137 10.53 2.91 -18.34
N PRO A 138 10.77 2.25 -19.49
CA PRO A 138 10.09 1.01 -19.82
C PRO A 138 10.22 -0.03 -18.71
N LEU A 139 9.10 -0.65 -18.35
CA LEU A 139 9.10 -1.80 -17.44
C LEU A 139 9.50 -3.07 -18.20
N PRO A 140 10.12 -4.06 -17.53
CA PRO A 140 10.39 -5.35 -18.15
C PRO A 140 9.11 -5.96 -18.70
N ASN A 141 9.17 -6.56 -19.89
CA ASN A 141 8.06 -7.32 -20.43
C ASN A 141 7.82 -8.53 -19.53
N LEU A 142 6.79 -8.45 -18.70
CA LEU A 142 6.25 -9.60 -18.01
C LEU A 142 5.40 -10.35 -19.04
N THR A 143 6.02 -11.28 -19.76
CA THR A 143 5.26 -12.29 -20.50
C THR A 143 4.35 -12.97 -19.50
N ALA A 144 3.04 -13.01 -19.78
CA ALA A 144 2.12 -13.82 -19.01
C ALA A 144 2.70 -15.23 -18.95
N GLY A 145 3.05 -15.70 -17.75
CA GLY A 145 3.55 -17.05 -17.57
C GLY A 145 2.55 -18.02 -18.18
N GLU A 146 3.00 -18.82 -19.13
CA GLU A 146 2.36 -20.09 -19.44
C GLU A 146 2.36 -20.88 -18.12
N ASN A 147 1.18 -20.99 -17.51
CA ASN A 147 0.95 -21.89 -16.38
C ASN A 147 0.81 -23.32 -16.88
#